data_AF-A0A7C4ICL3-F1
#
_entry.id   AF-A0A7C4ICL3-F1
#
_cell.length_a   1.000
_cell.length_b   1.000
_cell.length_c   1.000
_cell.angle_alpha   90.00
_cell.angle_beta   90.00
_cell.angle_gamma   90.00
#
_symmetry.space_group_name_H-M   'P 1'
#
loop_
_entity.id
_entity.type
_entity.pdbx_description
1 polymer ?
#
loop_
_entity_poly.entity_id
_entity_poly.type
_entity_poly.pdbx_seq_one_letter_code
_entity_poly.pdbx_strand_id
1 'polypeptide(L)'
;MTDLSTPRLVRAPTGTQLACRNWQIEAAYRMIQNNLDPEVAENPDALVVYGGIGKAARNWDCFEAILAALRSLKEDESLLIQSGKPVGVFRTQVDAPRVLLANSNLVPKWATWEHFNELDRKGLMMFGQMTAGSWIYIGSQGIVQGTYETFAEAGRRHYGGSLAGRWILTAGLGGMGGAQPLAATFAGAASLTIECQQSRIDFRLRSRYLDEQATDLDDALARIARYTKEKRAVSVGLLGNAAEILPELVRRAKAGGMKPDLLTDQTSAHDLIYGYLPAGWSVERWRAAQADASQHAV
;
A
#
# COMPACT_ATOMS: atom_id res chain seq x y z
N MET A 1 19.96 -26.48 -10.69
CA MET A 1 19.96 -25.00 -10.58
C MET A 1 18.50 -24.58 -10.53
N THR A 2 18.05 -24.07 -9.40
CA THR A 2 16.73 -23.43 -9.28
C THR A 2 16.70 -22.23 -10.20
N ASP A 3 15.64 -22.09 -11.00
CA ASP A 3 15.44 -20.93 -11.85
C ASP A 3 15.11 -19.71 -10.96
N LEU A 4 16.13 -18.92 -10.67
CA LEU A 4 16.05 -17.75 -9.78
C LEU A 4 15.19 -16.61 -10.38
N SER A 5 14.74 -16.73 -11.65
CA SER A 5 13.89 -15.74 -12.32
C SER A 5 12.39 -15.88 -12.00
N THR A 6 12.02 -16.77 -11.07
CA THR A 6 10.63 -17.07 -10.73
C THR A 6 10.25 -16.59 -9.32
N PRO A 7 8.95 -16.35 -9.05
CA PRO A 7 8.47 -15.98 -7.73
C PRO A 7 8.91 -16.97 -6.65
N ARG A 8 9.42 -16.43 -5.53
CA ARG A 8 9.87 -17.21 -4.38
C ARG A 8 9.68 -16.43 -3.09
N LEU A 9 9.71 -17.16 -1.97
CA LEU A 9 9.74 -16.54 -0.64
C LEU A 9 11.00 -15.67 -0.50
N VAL A 10 10.79 -14.38 -0.22
CA VAL A 10 11.85 -13.42 0.07
C VAL A 10 11.70 -12.96 1.52
N ARG A 11 12.81 -12.96 2.26
CA ARG A 11 12.91 -12.39 3.61
C ARG A 11 14.27 -11.74 3.79
N ALA A 12 14.32 -10.67 4.56
CA ALA A 12 15.58 -10.03 4.89
C ALA A 12 16.44 -10.97 5.78
N PRO A 13 17.75 -11.11 5.51
CA PRO A 13 18.68 -11.75 6.44
C PRO A 13 18.66 -11.07 7.80
N THR A 14 18.76 -11.87 8.87
CA THR A 14 18.78 -11.41 10.27
C THR A 14 20.13 -11.69 10.92
N GLY A 15 20.37 -11.12 12.11
CA GLY A 15 21.64 -11.27 12.83
C GLY A 15 22.78 -10.42 12.29
N THR A 16 24.00 -10.71 12.76
CA THR A 16 25.20 -9.88 12.56
C THR A 16 26.10 -10.32 11.40
N GLN A 17 25.83 -11.48 10.79
CA GLN A 17 26.61 -11.96 9.66
C GLN A 17 26.26 -11.16 8.39
N LEU A 18 27.29 -10.65 7.72
CA LEU A 18 27.15 -9.88 6.49
C LEU A 18 27.15 -10.80 5.26
N ALA A 19 26.26 -10.51 4.30
CA ALA A 19 26.31 -11.05 2.95
C ALA A 19 27.08 -10.12 1.99
N CYS A 20 27.10 -8.82 2.29
CA CYS A 20 27.79 -7.78 1.52
C CYS A 20 29.11 -7.35 2.19
N ARG A 21 29.89 -6.48 1.52
CA ARG A 21 31.22 -6.05 1.99
C ARG A 21 31.20 -5.29 3.33
N ASN A 22 30.17 -4.49 3.56
CA ASN A 22 30.01 -3.72 4.79
C ASN A 22 28.52 -3.47 5.11
N TRP A 23 28.26 -2.87 6.28
CA TRP A 23 26.91 -2.62 6.78
C TRP A 23 26.09 -1.64 5.93
N GLN A 24 26.72 -0.67 5.27
CA GLN A 24 25.98 0.29 4.43
C GLN A 24 25.35 -0.41 3.21
N ILE A 25 26.11 -1.30 2.58
CA ILE A 25 25.64 -2.07 1.42
C ILE A 25 24.67 -3.18 1.87
N GLU A 26 25.01 -3.84 2.99
CA GLU A 26 24.13 -4.85 3.61
C GLU A 26 22.77 -4.28 3.97
N ALA A 27 22.70 -3.02 4.44
CA ALA A 27 21.42 -2.37 4.72
C ALA A 27 20.54 -2.31 3.48
N ALA A 28 21.05 -1.83 2.33
CA ALA A 28 20.29 -1.83 1.08
C ALA A 28 19.87 -3.25 0.66
N TYR A 29 20.77 -4.23 0.81
CA TYR A 29 20.53 -5.63 0.50
C TYR A 29 19.40 -6.23 1.36
N ARG A 30 19.38 -5.96 2.66
CA ARG A 30 18.31 -6.41 3.56
C ARG A 30 17.01 -5.69 3.28
N MET A 31 17.06 -4.39 3.03
CA MET A 31 15.86 -3.58 2.90
C MET A 31 15.07 -3.83 1.61
N ILE A 32 15.73 -4.11 0.48
CA ILE A 32 14.99 -4.54 -0.73
C ILE A 32 14.26 -5.87 -0.50
N GLN A 33 14.85 -6.77 0.30
CA GLN A 33 14.23 -8.05 0.66
C GLN A 33 13.12 -7.87 1.69
N ASN A 34 13.26 -6.96 2.66
CA ASN A 34 12.19 -6.59 3.60
C ASN A 34 10.95 -6.06 2.87
N ASN A 35 11.15 -5.23 1.84
CA ASN A 35 10.06 -4.74 0.99
C ASN A 35 9.26 -5.86 0.31
N LEU A 36 9.79 -7.09 0.23
CA LEU A 36 9.13 -8.24 -0.39
C LEU A 36 8.81 -9.35 0.63
N ASP A 37 8.98 -9.09 1.93
CA ASP A 37 8.57 -10.04 2.96
C ASP A 37 7.03 -10.23 2.89
N PRO A 38 6.50 -11.47 2.90
CA PRO A 38 5.05 -11.70 2.93
C PRO A 38 4.31 -11.09 4.11
N GLU A 39 5.00 -10.78 5.21
CA GLU A 39 4.43 -10.06 6.36
C GLU A 39 4.36 -8.53 6.13
N VAL A 40 5.01 -8.03 5.09
CA VAL A 40 5.16 -6.61 4.77
C VAL A 40 4.43 -6.24 3.48
N ALA A 41 4.71 -6.95 2.38
CA ALA A 41 4.25 -6.62 1.03
C ALA A 41 2.81 -7.07 0.74
N GLU A 42 2.10 -6.33 -0.11
CA GLU A 42 0.73 -6.66 -0.51
C GLU A 42 0.64 -7.81 -1.52
N ASN A 43 1.63 -7.99 -2.39
CA ASN A 43 1.73 -9.09 -3.35
C ASN A 43 3.21 -9.32 -3.78
N PRO A 44 4.02 -9.95 -2.91
CA PRO A 44 5.46 -10.08 -3.12
C PRO A 44 5.84 -10.95 -4.33
N ASP A 45 5.00 -11.93 -4.71
CA ASP A 45 5.25 -12.79 -5.88
C ASP A 45 5.30 -12.00 -7.19
N ALA A 46 4.56 -10.89 -7.26
CA ALA A 46 4.58 -9.95 -8.37
C ALA A 46 5.55 -8.77 -8.15
N LEU A 47 6.41 -8.86 -7.13
CA LEU A 47 7.31 -7.80 -6.63
C LEU A 47 6.59 -6.55 -6.12
N VAL A 48 5.26 -6.62 -5.96
CA VAL A 48 4.42 -5.49 -5.55
C VAL A 48 4.44 -5.34 -4.04
N VAL A 49 4.90 -4.17 -3.60
CA VAL A 49 4.98 -3.80 -2.19
C VAL A 49 3.66 -3.19 -1.73
N TYR A 50 3.16 -2.13 -2.37
CA TYR A 50 1.88 -1.48 -2.05
C TYR A 50 1.41 -0.50 -3.15
N GLY A 51 0.19 0.04 -2.99
CA GLY A 51 -0.30 1.19 -3.75
C GLY A 51 -0.62 0.91 -5.22
N GLY A 52 -1.38 -0.15 -5.48
CA GLY A 52 -1.61 -0.66 -6.83
C GLY A 52 -0.42 -1.51 -7.27
N ILE A 53 0.34 -1.05 -8.26
CA ILE A 53 1.47 -1.76 -8.87
C ILE A 53 2.86 -1.25 -8.40
N GLY A 54 2.95 -0.64 -7.22
CA GLY A 54 4.21 -0.15 -6.66
C GLY A 54 5.18 -1.29 -6.34
N LYS A 55 6.27 -1.43 -7.09
CA LYS A 55 7.20 -2.57 -7.03
C LYS A 55 8.56 -2.24 -6.42
N ALA A 56 9.22 -3.26 -5.87
CA ALA A 56 10.59 -3.16 -5.34
C ALA A 56 11.68 -3.28 -6.43
N ALA A 57 11.41 -4.05 -7.48
CA ALA A 57 12.27 -4.23 -8.64
C ALA A 57 11.40 -4.46 -9.89
N ARG A 58 11.97 -4.23 -11.08
CA ARG A 58 11.19 -4.22 -12.34
C ARG A 58 10.56 -5.57 -12.65
N ASN A 59 11.38 -6.61 -12.53
CA ASN A 59 11.05 -8.02 -12.71
C ASN A 59 12.05 -8.86 -11.90
N TRP A 60 11.83 -10.18 -11.85
CA TRP A 60 12.65 -11.08 -11.03
C TRP A 60 14.12 -11.12 -11.46
N ASP A 61 14.40 -11.05 -12.77
CA ASP A 61 15.78 -10.95 -13.28
C ASP A 61 16.49 -9.69 -12.74
N CYS A 62 15.79 -8.55 -12.74
CA CYS A 62 16.34 -7.32 -12.18
C CYS A 62 16.54 -7.44 -10.67
N PHE A 63 15.61 -8.08 -9.94
CA PHE A 63 15.74 -8.31 -8.50
C PHE A 63 16.99 -9.13 -8.18
N GLU A 64 17.18 -10.26 -8.85
CA GLU A 64 18.36 -11.12 -8.63
C GLU A 64 19.66 -10.44 -9.04
N ALA A 65 19.65 -9.67 -10.15
CA ALA A 65 20.78 -8.86 -10.56
C ALA A 65 21.12 -7.77 -9.53
N ILE A 66 20.12 -7.16 -8.88
CA ILE A 66 20.34 -6.19 -7.78
C ILE A 66 21.00 -6.87 -6.59
N LEU A 67 20.49 -8.03 -6.17
CA LEU A 67 21.08 -8.78 -5.05
C LEU A 67 22.53 -9.20 -5.35
N ALA A 68 22.79 -9.65 -6.58
CA ALA A 68 24.14 -9.99 -7.03
C ALA A 68 25.07 -8.77 -7.04
N ALA A 69 24.61 -7.64 -7.57
CA ALA A 69 25.37 -6.40 -7.61
C ALA A 69 25.69 -5.87 -6.21
N LEU A 70 24.72 -5.88 -5.29
CA LEU A 70 24.95 -5.45 -3.89
C LEU A 70 25.97 -6.34 -3.17
N ARG A 71 25.94 -7.66 -3.39
CA ARG A 71 26.94 -8.57 -2.79
C ARG A 71 28.36 -8.33 -3.30
N SER A 72 28.52 -7.92 -4.57
CA SER A 72 29.83 -7.67 -5.18
C SER A 72 30.33 -6.23 -5.06
N LEU A 73 29.45 -5.28 -4.75
CA LEU A 73 29.73 -3.84 -4.67
C LEU A 73 30.86 -3.55 -3.66
N LYS A 74 31.84 -2.73 -4.07
CA LYS A 74 32.90 -2.26 -3.17
C LYS A 74 32.47 -1.03 -2.38
N GLU A 75 33.24 -0.70 -1.36
CA GLU A 75 32.95 0.41 -0.44
C GLU A 75 33.04 1.79 -1.10
N ASP A 76 33.85 1.91 -2.16
CA ASP A 76 34.02 3.13 -2.96
C ASP A 76 33.29 3.07 -4.30
N GLU A 77 32.28 2.20 -4.44
CA GLU A 77 31.44 2.08 -5.62
C GLU A 77 29.98 2.47 -5.31
N SER A 78 29.26 2.90 -6.35
CA SER A 78 27.84 3.23 -6.32
C SER A 78 27.08 2.48 -7.42
N LEU A 79 26.01 1.78 -7.03
CA LEU A 79 25.08 1.09 -7.93
C LEU A 79 24.00 2.07 -8.42
N LEU A 80 23.75 2.09 -9.74
CA LEU A 80 22.66 2.86 -10.34
C LEU A 80 21.46 1.97 -10.63
N ILE A 81 20.31 2.35 -10.09
CA ILE A 81 19.01 1.72 -10.36
C ILE A 81 18.16 2.67 -11.21
N GLN A 82 17.77 2.22 -12.41
CA GLN A 82 16.86 2.94 -13.29
C GLN A 82 15.55 2.16 -13.35
N SER A 83 14.44 2.75 -12.88
CA SER A 83 13.11 2.11 -12.81
C SER A 83 13.20 0.62 -12.41
N GLY A 84 13.79 0.36 -11.24
CA GLY A 84 13.93 -0.99 -10.68
C GLY A 84 14.88 -1.95 -11.39
N LYS A 85 15.73 -1.48 -12.30
CA LYS A 85 16.76 -2.27 -13.00
C LYS A 85 18.16 -1.80 -12.62
N PRO A 86 19.11 -2.70 -12.28
CA PRO A 86 20.51 -2.34 -12.05
C PRO A 86 21.20 -2.08 -13.40
N VAL A 87 21.56 -0.83 -13.69
CA VAL A 87 22.07 -0.43 -15.02
C VAL A 87 23.57 -0.16 -15.06
N GLY A 88 24.22 -0.01 -13.91
CA GLY A 88 25.66 0.19 -13.87
C GLY A 88 26.20 0.37 -12.45
N VAL A 89 27.49 0.10 -12.30
CA VAL A 89 28.27 0.37 -11.09
C VAL A 89 29.42 1.28 -11.47
N PHE A 90 29.60 2.36 -10.73
CA PHE A 90 30.67 3.32 -10.96
C PHE A 90 31.46 3.55 -9.68
N ARG A 91 32.76 3.75 -9.82
CA ARG A 91 33.61 4.17 -8.71
C ARG A 91 33.25 5.60 -8.31
N THR A 92 33.06 5.82 -7.02
CA THR A 92 32.78 7.10 -6.38
C THR A 92 33.77 7.30 -5.22
N GLN A 93 33.28 7.37 -3.98
CA GLN A 93 34.08 7.49 -2.76
C GLN A 93 33.32 6.87 -1.58
N VAL A 94 34.01 6.53 -0.50
CA VAL A 94 33.40 5.86 0.67
C VAL A 94 32.24 6.62 1.32
N ASP A 95 32.21 7.94 1.22
CA ASP A 95 31.11 8.77 1.79
C ASP A 95 29.96 9.03 0.82
N ALA A 96 30.07 8.59 -0.44
CA ALA A 96 28.98 8.70 -1.41
C ALA A 96 27.85 7.69 -1.09
N PRO A 97 26.64 7.89 -1.62
CA PRO A 97 25.60 6.86 -1.55
C PRO A 97 26.02 5.57 -2.26
N ARG A 98 25.80 4.41 -1.62
CA ARG A 98 26.05 3.09 -2.23
C ARG A 98 25.09 2.76 -3.36
N VAL A 99 23.88 3.32 -3.33
CA VAL A 99 22.85 3.11 -4.35
C VAL A 99 22.20 4.44 -4.69
N LEU A 100 22.07 4.74 -5.98
CA LEU A 100 21.34 5.89 -6.51
C LEU A 100 20.18 5.37 -7.35
N LEU A 101 18.96 5.84 -7.06
CA LEU A 101 17.73 5.33 -7.68
C LEU A 101 16.98 6.45 -8.38
N ALA A 102 16.57 6.20 -9.62
CA ALA A 102 15.65 7.05 -10.37
C ALA A 102 14.54 6.18 -10.96
N ASN A 103 13.37 6.20 -10.33
CA ASN A 103 12.23 5.37 -10.72
C ASN A 103 11.12 6.21 -11.32
N SER A 104 10.48 5.68 -12.37
CA SER A 104 9.22 6.18 -12.92
C SER A 104 9.24 7.60 -13.52
N ASN A 105 10.43 8.20 -13.66
CA ASN A 105 10.57 9.53 -14.26
C ASN A 105 10.24 9.48 -15.76
N LEU A 106 9.38 10.39 -16.21
CA LEU A 106 9.04 10.63 -17.61
C LEU A 106 9.17 12.12 -17.91
N VAL A 107 9.55 12.44 -19.14
CA VAL A 107 9.53 13.84 -19.61
C VAL A 107 8.10 14.37 -19.50
N PRO A 108 7.84 15.59 -19.02
CA PRO A 108 6.49 16.01 -18.58
C PRO A 108 5.37 15.79 -19.60
N LYS A 109 5.62 16.01 -20.90
CA LYS A 109 4.63 15.78 -21.97
C LYS A 109 4.15 14.33 -22.06
N TRP A 110 4.96 13.37 -21.61
CA TRP A 110 4.69 11.94 -21.65
C TRP A 110 4.42 11.34 -20.27
N ALA A 111 4.32 12.16 -19.23
CA ALA A 111 4.07 11.70 -17.86
C ALA A 111 2.58 11.34 -17.66
N THR A 112 2.08 10.38 -18.43
CA THR A 112 0.72 9.86 -18.38
C THR A 112 0.72 8.34 -18.15
N TRP A 113 -0.40 7.81 -17.64
CA TRP A 113 -0.53 6.38 -17.40
C TRP A 113 -0.52 5.55 -18.69
N GLU A 114 -1.08 6.08 -19.77
CA GLU A 114 -1.12 5.39 -21.08
C GLU A 114 0.30 5.14 -21.58
N HIS A 115 1.16 6.16 -21.53
CA HIS A 115 2.55 6.02 -21.96
C HIS A 115 3.38 5.19 -20.97
N PHE A 116 3.15 5.34 -19.66
CA PHE A 116 3.74 4.46 -18.65
C PHE A 116 3.44 2.99 -18.97
N ASN A 117 2.17 2.65 -19.23
CA ASN A 117 1.71 1.28 -19.50
C ASN A 117 2.27 0.74 -20.83
N GLU A 118 2.41 1.60 -21.84
CA GLU A 118 3.10 1.25 -23.09
C GLU A 118 4.56 0.81 -22.83
N LEU A 119 5.29 1.56 -22.00
CA LEU A 119 6.67 1.26 -21.64
C LEU A 119 6.78 0.04 -20.72
N ASP A 120 5.85 -0.16 -19.79
CA ASP A 120 5.81 -1.32 -18.90
C ASP A 120 5.62 -2.62 -19.70
N ARG A 121 4.70 -2.63 -20.68
CA ARG A 121 4.53 -3.77 -21.62
C ARG A 121 5.78 -4.10 -22.42
N LYS A 122 6.65 -3.12 -22.66
CA LYS A 122 7.96 -3.29 -23.32
C LYS A 122 9.08 -3.69 -22.34
N GLY A 123 8.79 -3.86 -21.05
CA GLY A 123 9.78 -4.14 -20.01
C GLY A 123 10.70 -2.94 -19.68
N LEU A 124 10.28 -1.73 -20.03
CA LEU A 124 11.08 -0.51 -19.88
C LEU A 124 10.75 0.29 -18.62
N MET A 125 9.67 -0.06 -17.92
CA MET A 125 9.16 0.74 -16.82
C MET A 125 8.89 -0.08 -15.55
N MET A 126 8.85 0.64 -14.43
CA MET A 126 8.42 0.15 -13.13
C MET A 126 7.78 1.32 -12.40
N PHE A 127 6.67 1.09 -11.70
CA PHE A 127 6.10 2.09 -10.79
C PHE A 127 6.76 1.96 -9.43
N GLY A 128 7.53 2.97 -9.02
CA GLY A 128 8.29 2.95 -7.77
C GLY A 128 7.49 3.36 -6.54
N GLN A 129 6.31 3.95 -6.70
CA GLN A 129 5.60 4.65 -5.62
C GLN A 129 6.60 5.59 -4.90
N MET A 130 6.55 5.68 -3.57
CA MET A 130 7.50 6.40 -2.73
C MET A 130 8.53 5.43 -2.15
N THR A 131 8.09 4.51 -1.27
CA THR A 131 8.99 3.62 -0.50
C THR A 131 9.10 2.20 -1.06
N ALA A 132 8.28 1.85 -2.06
CA ALA A 132 8.34 0.55 -2.73
C ALA A 132 9.64 0.40 -3.52
N GLY A 133 9.89 1.30 -4.47
CA GLY A 133 11.07 1.28 -5.33
C GLY A 133 12.34 1.87 -4.70
N SER A 134 12.25 2.41 -3.48
CA SER A 134 13.38 2.97 -2.73
C SER A 134 13.74 2.17 -1.47
N TRP A 135 13.09 1.02 -1.27
CA TRP A 135 13.49 -0.01 -0.29
C TRP A 135 13.47 0.50 1.15
N ILE A 136 12.37 1.11 1.57
CA ILE A 136 12.21 1.59 2.95
C ILE A 136 10.77 1.46 3.44
N TYR A 137 10.01 0.52 2.87
CA TYR A 137 8.64 0.25 3.30
C TYR A 137 8.67 -0.66 4.53
N ILE A 138 7.86 -0.31 5.54
CA ILE A 138 7.82 -0.99 6.84
C ILE A 138 6.40 -1.46 7.18
N GLY A 139 5.64 -1.82 6.15
CA GLY A 139 4.23 -2.16 6.28
C GLY A 139 3.37 -0.94 6.61
N SER A 140 2.17 -1.21 7.10
CA SER A 140 1.18 -0.18 7.43
C SER A 140 1.64 0.79 8.53
N GLN A 141 2.65 0.44 9.32
CA GLN A 141 3.22 1.33 10.34
C GLN A 141 3.78 2.62 9.74
N GLY A 142 4.29 2.58 8.50
CA GLY A 142 4.89 3.75 7.85
C GLY A 142 3.94 4.94 7.72
N ILE A 143 2.62 4.71 7.71
CA ILE A 143 1.62 5.78 7.54
C ILE A 143 0.70 5.96 8.76
N VAL A 144 0.68 5.02 9.71
CA VAL A 144 -0.26 5.06 10.85
C VAL A 144 -0.17 6.34 11.67
N GLN A 145 1.04 6.87 11.90
CA GLN A 145 1.21 8.13 12.62
C GLN A 145 0.67 9.31 11.81
N GLY A 146 0.94 9.37 10.51
CA GLY A 146 0.44 10.45 9.64
C GLY A 146 -1.09 10.47 9.56
N THR A 147 -1.71 9.28 9.46
CA THR A 147 -3.17 9.15 9.49
C THR A 147 -3.75 9.50 10.86
N TYR A 148 -3.09 9.09 11.95
CA TYR A 148 -3.47 9.46 13.31
C TYR A 148 -3.45 10.98 13.50
N GLU A 149 -2.36 11.65 13.12
CA GLU A 149 -2.24 13.11 13.26
C GLU A 149 -3.30 13.84 12.44
N THR A 150 -3.64 13.29 11.25
CA THR A 150 -4.73 13.83 10.43
C THR A 150 -6.07 13.75 11.15
N PHE A 151 -6.42 12.60 11.73
CA PHE A 151 -7.67 12.45 12.49
C PHE A 151 -7.67 13.25 13.79
N ALA A 152 -6.56 13.25 14.53
CA ALA A 152 -6.40 14.03 15.75
C ALA A 152 -6.59 15.53 15.48
N GLU A 153 -5.99 16.04 14.40
CA GLU A 153 -6.15 17.43 13.99
C GLU A 153 -7.57 17.76 13.52
N ALA A 154 -8.22 16.86 12.76
CA ALA A 154 -9.64 17.00 12.42
C ALA A 154 -10.51 17.05 13.70
N GLY A 155 -10.20 16.22 14.69
CA GLY A 155 -10.83 16.25 16.02
C GLY A 155 -10.63 17.59 16.74
N ARG A 156 -9.42 18.17 16.71
CA ARG A 156 -9.15 19.51 17.28
C ARG A 156 -9.96 20.60 16.60
N ARG A 157 -10.02 20.60 15.26
CA ARG A 157 -10.71 21.64 14.48
C ARG A 157 -12.22 21.58 14.56
N HIS A 158 -12.80 20.39 14.62
CA HIS A 158 -14.24 20.20 14.45
C HIS A 158 -14.97 19.72 15.72
N TYR A 159 -14.25 19.12 16.68
CA TYR A 159 -14.86 18.42 17.82
C TYR A 159 -14.19 18.75 19.17
N GLY A 160 -13.50 19.89 19.27
CA GLY A 160 -12.90 20.34 20.52
C GLY A 160 -11.75 19.44 21.03
N GLY A 161 -11.12 18.68 20.13
CA GLY A 161 -9.95 17.86 20.43
C GLY A 161 -10.23 16.41 20.82
N SER A 162 -11.50 16.00 20.97
CA SER A 162 -11.86 14.62 21.31
C SER A 162 -12.81 14.02 20.28
N LEU A 163 -12.47 12.82 19.78
CA LEU A 163 -13.34 12.01 18.94
C LEU A 163 -14.11 10.92 19.71
N ALA A 164 -14.12 10.99 21.05
CA ALA A 164 -14.85 10.02 21.86
C ALA A 164 -16.36 10.07 21.56
N GLY A 165 -16.93 8.93 21.17
CA GLY A 165 -18.33 8.82 20.74
C GLY A 165 -18.59 9.33 19.32
N ARG A 166 -17.54 9.63 18.56
CA ARG A 166 -17.59 9.95 17.13
C ARG A 166 -17.21 8.73 16.31
N TRP A 167 -17.57 8.74 15.03
CA TRP A 167 -17.11 7.73 14.11
C TRP A 167 -16.69 8.29 12.75
N ILE A 168 -15.71 7.59 12.16
CA ILE A 168 -15.11 7.92 10.86
C ILE A 168 -15.56 6.88 9.84
N LEU A 169 -16.02 7.36 8.68
CA LEU A 169 -16.29 6.52 7.52
C LEU A 169 -15.14 6.68 6.51
N THR A 170 -14.62 5.56 6.00
CA THR A 170 -13.63 5.55 4.93
C THR A 170 -13.70 4.27 4.09
N ALA A 171 -12.85 4.15 3.08
CA ALA A 171 -12.68 2.96 2.27
C ALA A 171 -11.21 2.70 1.92
N GLY A 172 -10.93 1.44 1.55
CA GLY A 172 -9.62 0.95 1.18
C GLY A 172 -8.82 0.42 2.38
N LEU A 173 -8.62 -0.90 2.43
CA LEU A 173 -7.77 -1.60 3.39
C LEU A 173 -6.49 -2.14 2.72
N GLY A 174 -5.96 -1.43 1.71
CA GLY A 174 -4.65 -1.73 1.09
C GLY A 174 -3.47 -1.44 2.02
N GLY A 175 -2.22 -1.51 1.54
CA GLY A 175 -1.03 -1.43 2.43
C GLY A 175 -0.98 -0.17 3.30
N MET A 176 -1.30 0.98 2.70
CA MET A 176 -1.46 2.24 3.43
C MET A 176 -2.87 2.41 4.01
N GLY A 177 -3.91 2.07 3.22
CA GLY A 177 -5.33 2.10 3.62
C GLY A 177 -5.65 1.37 4.91
N GLY A 178 -4.95 0.25 5.15
CA GLY A 178 -5.09 -0.56 6.35
C GLY A 178 -4.64 0.13 7.63
N ALA A 179 -3.95 1.27 7.57
CA ALA A 179 -3.59 2.04 8.76
C ALA A 179 -4.75 2.89 9.32
N GLN A 180 -5.75 3.19 8.49
CA GLN A 180 -6.89 4.06 8.85
C GLN A 180 -7.67 3.57 10.08
N PRO A 181 -8.01 2.28 10.22
CA PRO A 181 -8.84 1.83 11.34
C PRO A 181 -8.08 1.95 12.68
N LEU A 182 -6.82 1.49 12.73
CA LEU A 182 -5.97 1.66 13.92
C LEU A 182 -5.70 3.14 14.26
N ALA A 183 -5.46 3.98 13.24
CA ALA A 183 -5.27 5.41 13.44
C ALA A 183 -6.53 6.10 14.01
N ALA A 184 -7.72 5.73 13.54
CA ALA A 184 -8.99 6.19 14.09
C ALA A 184 -9.15 5.75 15.55
N THR A 185 -8.81 4.49 15.86
CA THR A 185 -8.82 3.96 17.23
C THR A 185 -7.88 4.76 18.14
N PHE A 186 -6.64 5.04 17.71
CA PHE A 186 -5.70 5.88 18.47
C PHE A 186 -6.18 7.33 18.64
N ALA A 187 -6.88 7.88 17.65
CA ALA A 187 -7.51 9.20 17.74
C ALA A 187 -8.78 9.21 18.62
N GLY A 188 -9.22 8.05 19.12
CA GLY A 188 -10.35 7.89 20.03
C GLY A 188 -11.72 7.74 19.35
N ALA A 189 -11.75 7.50 18.04
CA ALA A 189 -12.97 7.33 17.26
C ALA A 189 -13.30 5.86 17.01
N ALA A 190 -14.58 5.53 16.89
CA ALA A 190 -14.96 4.31 16.16
C ALA A 190 -14.75 4.53 14.64
N SER A 191 -14.60 3.46 13.86
CA SER A 191 -14.46 3.62 12.41
C SER A 191 -15.13 2.51 11.63
N LEU A 192 -15.72 2.86 10.49
CA LEU A 192 -16.19 1.91 9.48
C LEU A 192 -15.32 2.05 8.23
N THR A 193 -14.65 0.98 7.83
CA THR A 193 -13.84 0.96 6.60
C THR A 193 -14.39 -0.04 5.59
N ILE A 194 -14.77 0.46 4.40
CA ILE A 194 -15.28 -0.36 3.30
C ILE A 194 -14.10 -0.93 2.51
N GLU A 195 -14.11 -2.23 2.22
CA GLU A 195 -13.10 -2.89 1.40
C GLU A 195 -13.75 -3.94 0.49
N CYS A 196 -13.33 -3.98 -0.77
CA CYS A 196 -13.92 -4.87 -1.77
C CYS A 196 -13.33 -6.29 -1.79
N GLN A 197 -12.12 -6.47 -1.24
CA GLN A 197 -11.40 -7.74 -1.25
C GLN A 197 -11.29 -8.34 0.17
N GLN A 198 -11.91 -9.50 0.37
CA GLN A 198 -11.87 -10.22 1.66
C GLN A 198 -10.43 -10.46 2.14
N SER A 199 -9.51 -10.81 1.24
CA SER A 199 -8.11 -11.06 1.60
C SER A 199 -7.40 -9.86 2.24
N ARG A 200 -7.81 -8.63 1.89
CA ARG A 200 -7.29 -7.39 2.48
C ARG A 200 -7.87 -7.17 3.88
N ILE A 201 -9.16 -7.47 4.09
CA ILE A 201 -9.77 -7.46 5.44
C ILE A 201 -9.04 -8.48 6.34
N ASP A 202 -8.90 -9.72 5.88
CA ASP A 202 -8.26 -10.80 6.65
C ASP A 202 -6.84 -10.45 7.06
N PHE A 203 -6.07 -9.81 6.17
CA PHE A 203 -4.72 -9.39 6.48
C PHE A 203 -4.71 -8.39 7.64
N ARG A 204 -5.67 -7.46 7.70
CA ARG A 204 -5.70 -6.37 8.69
C ARG A 204 -6.19 -6.85 10.04
N LEU A 205 -7.09 -7.84 10.04
CA LEU A 205 -7.44 -8.59 11.25
C LEU A 205 -6.21 -9.33 11.80
N ARG A 206 -5.48 -10.07 10.95
CA ARG A 206 -4.27 -10.80 11.36
C ARG A 206 -3.16 -9.87 11.88
N SER A 207 -2.95 -8.72 11.23
CA SER A 207 -1.96 -7.73 11.64
C SER A 207 -2.42 -6.83 12.79
N ARG A 208 -3.65 -7.00 13.29
CA ARG A 208 -4.28 -6.18 14.35
C ARG A 208 -4.38 -4.69 14.02
N TYR A 209 -4.55 -4.38 12.74
CA TYR A 209 -4.86 -3.05 12.24
C TYR A 209 -6.36 -2.80 12.09
N LEU A 210 -7.16 -3.87 12.18
CA LEU A 210 -8.61 -3.86 12.21
C LEU A 210 -9.09 -4.77 13.36
N ASP A 211 -10.10 -4.36 14.11
CA ASP A 211 -10.62 -5.11 15.26
C ASP A 211 -11.63 -6.18 14.84
N GLU A 212 -12.61 -5.79 14.01
CA GLU A 212 -13.77 -6.64 13.67
C GLU A 212 -14.18 -6.48 12.21
N GLN A 213 -14.88 -7.49 11.68
CA GLN A 213 -15.57 -7.42 10.40
C GLN A 213 -17.08 -7.58 10.63
N ALA A 214 -17.88 -6.72 9.99
CA ALA A 214 -19.33 -6.82 9.97
C ALA A 214 -19.83 -7.76 8.85
N THR A 215 -21.00 -8.37 9.04
CA THR A 215 -21.59 -9.28 8.04
C THR A 215 -22.26 -8.56 6.88
N ASP A 216 -22.80 -7.37 7.15
CA ASP A 216 -23.51 -6.52 6.20
C ASP A 216 -23.57 -5.07 6.72
N LEU A 217 -24.18 -4.18 5.94
CA LEU A 217 -24.29 -2.77 6.28
C LEU A 217 -25.14 -2.51 7.54
N ASP A 218 -26.16 -3.34 7.80
CA ASP A 218 -27.03 -3.17 8.97
C ASP A 218 -26.28 -3.57 10.25
N ASP A 219 -25.58 -4.70 10.23
CA ASP A 219 -24.68 -5.11 11.32
C ASP A 219 -23.58 -4.08 11.56
N ALA A 220 -22.95 -3.56 10.51
CA ALA A 220 -21.92 -2.53 10.61
C ALA A 220 -22.46 -1.28 11.34
N LEU A 221 -23.61 -0.75 10.92
CA LEU A 221 -24.20 0.44 11.54
C LEU A 221 -24.67 0.17 12.98
N ALA A 222 -25.18 -1.03 13.28
CA ALA A 222 -25.55 -1.40 14.64
C ALA A 222 -24.33 -1.43 15.59
N ARG A 223 -23.20 -1.97 15.13
CA ARG A 223 -21.93 -1.96 15.88
C ARG A 223 -21.41 -0.55 16.11
N ILE A 224 -21.39 0.27 15.06
CA ILE A 224 -20.97 1.68 15.17
C ILE A 224 -21.87 2.44 16.14
N ALA A 225 -23.19 2.22 16.11
CA ALA A 225 -24.13 2.83 17.05
C ALA A 225 -23.81 2.47 18.50
N ARG A 226 -23.52 1.20 18.75
CA ARG A 226 -23.13 0.70 20.06
C ARG A 226 -21.83 1.36 20.53
N TYR A 227 -20.77 1.32 19.71
CA TYR A 227 -19.45 1.82 20.10
C TYR A 227 -19.41 3.33 20.28
N THR A 228 -20.11 4.09 19.44
CA THR A 228 -20.25 5.54 19.63
C THR A 228 -21.00 5.89 20.92
N LYS A 229 -22.11 5.18 21.22
CA LYS A 229 -22.85 5.36 22.50
C LYS A 229 -21.99 5.03 23.72
N GLU A 230 -21.19 3.95 23.65
CA GLU A 230 -20.28 3.53 24.71
C GLU A 230 -18.98 4.36 24.76
N LYS A 231 -18.77 5.28 23.80
CA LYS A 231 -17.52 6.04 23.60
C LYS A 231 -16.28 5.13 23.49
N ARG A 232 -16.44 3.97 22.88
CA ARG A 232 -15.35 3.02 22.60
C ARG A 232 -14.81 3.24 21.20
N ALA A 233 -13.50 3.31 21.11
CA ALA A 233 -12.79 3.40 19.85
C ALA A 233 -12.57 1.98 19.32
N VAL A 234 -13.43 1.53 18.41
CA VAL A 234 -13.38 0.19 17.79
C VAL A 234 -13.54 0.34 16.29
N SER A 235 -12.72 -0.40 15.55
CA SER A 235 -12.69 -0.39 14.11
C SER A 235 -13.44 -1.58 13.50
N VAL A 236 -14.31 -1.29 12.52
CA VAL A 236 -15.17 -2.26 11.85
C VAL A 236 -14.88 -2.23 10.34
N GLY A 237 -14.55 -3.38 9.76
CA GLY A 237 -14.43 -3.57 8.32
C GLY A 237 -15.75 -4.04 7.73
N LEU A 238 -16.07 -3.57 6.53
CA LEU A 238 -17.24 -4.02 5.78
C LEU A 238 -16.83 -4.44 4.37
N LEU A 239 -17.13 -5.69 4.03
CA LEU A 239 -16.92 -6.21 2.68
C LEU A 239 -17.93 -5.58 1.72
N GLY A 240 -17.45 -4.87 0.71
CA GLY A 240 -18.29 -4.31 -0.35
C GLY A 240 -17.60 -3.20 -1.15
N ASN A 241 -18.34 -2.59 -2.08
CA ASN A 241 -17.83 -1.52 -2.91
C ASN A 241 -18.19 -0.14 -2.33
N ALA A 242 -17.19 0.73 -2.14
CA ALA A 242 -17.39 2.09 -1.66
C ALA A 242 -18.31 2.91 -2.58
N ALA A 243 -18.25 2.68 -3.89
CA ALA A 243 -19.09 3.34 -4.89
C ALA A 243 -20.57 2.93 -4.82
N GLU A 244 -20.91 1.89 -4.05
CA GLU A 244 -22.29 1.41 -3.84
C GLU A 244 -22.76 1.72 -2.41
N ILE A 245 -21.92 1.43 -1.42
CA ILE A 245 -22.23 1.60 -0.01
C ILE A 245 -22.32 3.08 0.38
N LEU A 246 -21.44 3.94 -0.14
CA LEU A 246 -21.46 5.35 0.23
C LEU A 246 -22.73 6.06 -0.26
N PRO A 247 -23.21 5.88 -1.51
CA PRO A 247 -24.53 6.36 -1.93
C PRO A 247 -25.69 5.82 -1.08
N GLU A 248 -25.65 4.54 -0.70
CA GLU A 248 -26.67 3.93 0.15
C GLU A 248 -26.69 4.55 1.57
N LEU A 249 -25.51 4.78 2.16
CA LEU A 249 -25.37 5.49 3.43
C LEU A 249 -25.92 6.91 3.35
N VAL A 250 -25.67 7.63 2.26
CA VAL A 250 -26.25 8.96 2.01
C VAL A 250 -27.77 8.88 1.95
N ARG A 251 -28.35 7.90 1.25
CA ARG A 251 -29.80 7.68 1.18
C ARG A 251 -30.39 7.44 2.58
N ARG A 252 -29.77 6.57 3.38
CA ARG A 252 -30.20 6.27 4.75
C ARG A 252 -30.08 7.48 5.68
N ALA A 253 -28.98 8.23 5.60
CA ALA A 253 -28.79 9.45 6.36
C ALA A 253 -29.87 10.51 6.08
N LYS A 254 -30.25 10.69 4.80
CA LYS A 254 -31.37 11.57 4.41
C LYS A 254 -32.72 11.11 4.97
N ALA A 255 -32.89 9.80 5.19
CA ALA A 255 -34.06 9.21 5.83
C ALA A 255 -34.00 9.21 7.38
N GLY A 256 -33.04 9.91 7.99
CA GLY A 256 -32.89 10.00 9.44
C GLY A 256 -31.95 8.95 10.05
N GLY A 257 -31.25 8.17 9.22
CA GLY A 257 -30.21 7.26 9.65
C GLY A 257 -28.95 7.96 10.17
N MET A 258 -28.03 7.17 10.71
CA MET A 258 -26.77 7.66 11.25
C MET A 258 -25.92 8.37 10.19
N LYS A 259 -25.21 9.41 10.61
CA LYS A 259 -24.24 10.15 9.79
C LYS A 259 -22.84 10.02 10.38
N PRO A 260 -21.80 9.85 9.56
CA PRO A 260 -20.42 9.91 10.04
C PRO A 260 -20.07 11.31 10.51
N ASP A 261 -19.21 11.40 11.52
CA ASP A 261 -18.66 12.67 12.00
C ASP A 261 -17.49 13.12 11.11
N LEU A 262 -16.75 12.18 10.52
CA LEU A 262 -15.72 12.44 9.50
C LEU A 262 -15.85 11.43 8.36
N LEU A 263 -15.57 11.87 7.14
CA LEU A 263 -15.57 11.05 5.93
C LEU A 263 -14.27 11.29 5.16
N THR A 264 -13.63 10.22 4.71
CA THR A 264 -12.48 10.28 3.79
C THR A 264 -12.47 9.04 2.88
N ASP A 265 -11.46 8.90 2.03
CA ASP A 265 -11.27 7.75 1.14
C ASP A 265 -9.78 7.48 0.93
N GLN A 266 -9.39 6.20 0.93
CA GLN A 266 -8.03 5.77 0.60
C GLN A 266 -8.03 4.55 -0.32
N THR A 267 -9.05 4.42 -1.17
CA THR A 267 -8.97 3.51 -2.32
C THR A 267 -7.81 3.94 -3.22
N SER A 268 -7.28 3.02 -4.04
CA SER A 268 -6.17 3.35 -4.94
C SER A 268 -6.68 4.05 -6.21
N ALA A 269 -7.46 5.13 -6.05
CA ALA A 269 -8.06 5.89 -7.13
C ALA A 269 -7.04 6.60 -8.05
N HIS A 270 -5.77 6.63 -7.67
CA HIS A 270 -4.67 7.11 -8.52
C HIS A 270 -4.37 6.19 -9.70
N ASP A 271 -4.84 4.94 -9.64
CA ASP A 271 -4.69 3.92 -10.69
C ASP A 271 -6.07 3.29 -10.94
N LEU A 272 -6.76 3.75 -11.99
CA LEU A 272 -8.13 3.31 -12.29
C LEU A 272 -8.20 1.87 -12.79
N ILE A 273 -7.10 1.31 -13.30
CA ILE A 273 -7.07 -0.03 -13.87
C ILE A 273 -6.84 -1.05 -12.76
N TYR A 274 -5.80 -0.83 -11.94
CA TYR A 274 -5.36 -1.80 -10.93
C TYR A 274 -5.75 -1.43 -9.50
N GLY A 275 -6.27 -0.21 -9.26
CA GLY A 275 -6.49 0.32 -7.92
C GLY A 275 -7.94 0.59 -7.50
N TYR A 276 -8.88 0.74 -8.43
CA TYR A 276 -10.28 1.09 -8.12
C TYR A 276 -11.29 0.13 -8.75
N LEU A 277 -12.12 -0.53 -7.93
CA LEU A 277 -13.16 -1.46 -8.39
C LEU A 277 -14.41 -0.70 -8.88
N PRO A 278 -14.81 -0.83 -10.16
CA PRO A 278 -16.05 -0.20 -10.64
C PRO A 278 -17.31 -0.74 -9.94
N ALA A 279 -18.33 0.12 -9.77
CA ALA A 279 -19.62 -0.29 -9.22
C ALA A 279 -20.28 -1.38 -10.10
N GLY A 280 -20.94 -2.36 -9.49
CA GLY A 280 -21.58 -3.49 -10.14
C GLY A 280 -20.61 -4.57 -10.64
N TRP A 281 -19.31 -4.43 -10.43
CA TRP A 281 -18.31 -5.42 -10.82
C TRP A 281 -17.91 -6.29 -9.64
N SER A 282 -17.70 -7.58 -9.90
CA SER A 282 -17.02 -8.46 -8.96
C SER A 282 -15.49 -8.26 -9.04
N VAL A 283 -14.78 -8.65 -7.99
CA VAL A 283 -13.31 -8.61 -7.95
C VAL A 283 -12.72 -9.49 -9.06
N GLU A 284 -13.32 -10.64 -9.36
CA GLU A 284 -12.88 -11.56 -10.41
C GLU A 284 -13.00 -10.92 -11.79
N ARG A 285 -14.14 -10.28 -12.08
CA ARG A 285 -14.36 -9.54 -13.33
C ARG A 285 -13.34 -8.42 -13.48
N TRP A 286 -13.11 -7.65 -12.42
CA TRP A 286 -12.15 -6.55 -12.42
C TRP A 286 -10.72 -7.04 -12.70
N ARG A 287 -10.29 -8.12 -12.05
CA ARG A 287 -8.98 -8.75 -12.32
C ARG A 287 -8.87 -9.27 -13.76
N ALA A 288 -9.92 -9.86 -14.31
CA ALA A 288 -9.92 -10.30 -15.70
C ALA A 288 -9.75 -9.12 -16.68
N ALA A 289 -10.45 -8.00 -16.43
CA ALA A 289 -10.35 -6.80 -17.26
C ALA A 289 -8.99 -6.11 -17.19
N GLN A 290 -8.24 -6.26 -16.11
CA GLN A 290 -6.86 -5.75 -16.01
C GLN A 290 -5.93 -6.33 -17.09
N ALA A 291 -6.22 -7.55 -17.58
CA ALA A 291 -5.48 -8.19 -18.66
C ALA A 291 -5.96 -7.79 -20.07
N ASP A 292 -7.10 -7.12 -20.18
CA ASP A 292 -7.73 -6.73 -21.45
C ASP A 292 -7.68 -5.22 -21.64
N ALA A 293 -6.68 -4.75 -22.40
CA ALA A 293 -6.50 -3.33 -22.67
C ALA A 293 -7.68 -2.67 -23.40
N SER A 294 -8.56 -3.44 -24.05
CA SER A 294 -9.77 -2.88 -24.69
C SER A 294 -10.83 -2.43 -23.68
N GLN A 295 -10.72 -2.89 -22.43
CA GLN A 295 -11.61 -2.52 -21.34
C GLN A 295 -11.06 -1.41 -20.46
N HIS A 296 -9.84 -0.93 -20.74
CA HIS A 296 -9.27 0.22 -20.05
C HIS A 296 -9.94 1.47 -20.64
N ALA A 297 -10.52 2.31 -19.79
CA ALA A 297 -11.14 3.55 -20.24
C ALA A 297 -10.11 4.38 -21.03
N VAL A 298 -10.55 4.94 -22.17
CA VAL A 298 -9.79 5.90 -22.99
C VAL A 298 -9.74 7.25 -22.29
#